data_AF-A0A0S8A2R7-F1
#
_entry.id   AF-A0A0S8A2R7-F1
#
_cell.length_a   1.000
_cell.length_b   1.000
_cell.length_c   1.000
_cell.angle_alpha   90.00
_cell.angle_beta   90.00
_cell.angle_gamma   90.00
#
_symmetry.space_group_name_H-M   'P 1'
#
loop_
_entity.id
_entity.type
_entity.pdbx_description
1 polymer ?
#
loop_
_entity_poly.entity_id
_entity_poly.type
_entity_poly.pdbx_seq_one_letter_code
_entity_poly.pdbx_strand_id
1 'polypeptide(L)'
;MNKTKSIYFVNAPVDIFCIGGSSFLLFFLFMMFYTEMRTPEVISAAIMLSWVINWPHFSMSTYRLYQNKANVQQYPITAYVIPFVVIGGVFLSFAYPDTVAPYFVKLFMLWSPYHYSGQTIGITLIYAMRSGIRFNTWERRALWAFVFGTYFVSTIRAEVSRDGYQFYGVKYPSFGVPQWLATMSEYAMWVALVLFVAMAIAWCYKNKRVLPLIIMLPAATQYLWFVQAIYMPSFQEFVPMFHSLQYILVAWGLQLKLKMDT
;
A
#
# COMPACT_ATOMS: atom_id res chain seq x y z
N MET A 1 -23.51 8.93 -30.21
CA MET A 1 -22.36 8.04 -29.90
C MET A 1 -22.01 8.19 -28.43
N ASN A 2 -22.26 7.17 -27.60
CA ASN A 2 -21.76 7.15 -26.23
C ASN A 2 -20.23 7.06 -26.30
N LYS A 3 -19.51 8.15 -25.96
CA LYS A 3 -18.07 8.07 -25.69
C LYS A 3 -17.89 7.01 -24.61
N THR A 4 -17.32 5.86 -24.97
CA THR A 4 -16.94 4.83 -24.01
C THR A 4 -16.00 5.49 -23.00
N LYS A 5 -16.47 5.62 -21.76
CA LYS A 5 -15.72 6.27 -20.69
C LYS A 5 -14.45 5.46 -20.47
N SER A 6 -13.28 6.08 -20.65
CA SER A 6 -11.99 5.40 -20.48
C SER A 6 -11.90 4.76 -19.10
N ILE A 7 -11.47 3.51 -19.04
CA ILE A 7 -11.22 2.81 -17.77
C ILE A 7 -10.05 3.44 -16.99
N TYR A 8 -9.16 4.14 -17.70
CA TYR A 8 -7.98 4.81 -17.16
C TYR A 8 -8.30 6.26 -16.75
N PHE A 9 -7.61 6.77 -15.73
CA PHE A 9 -7.69 8.17 -15.30
C PHE A 9 -7.03 9.10 -16.29
N VAL A 10 -5.85 8.74 -16.80
CA VAL A 10 -5.10 9.51 -17.80
C VAL A 10 -5.07 8.75 -19.12
N ASN A 11 -4.32 7.64 -19.17
CA ASN A 11 -4.25 6.73 -20.31
C ASN A 11 -3.63 5.38 -19.84
N ALA A 12 -3.67 4.36 -20.69
CA ALA A 12 -3.23 3.02 -20.29
C ALA A 12 -1.77 2.97 -19.79
N PRO A 13 -0.77 3.53 -20.51
CA PRO A 13 0.61 3.53 -20.02
C PRO A 13 0.77 4.20 -18.65
N VAL A 14 0.27 5.43 -18.49
CA VAL A 14 0.45 6.22 -17.26
C VAL A 14 -0.19 5.50 -16.07
N ASP A 15 -1.43 5.06 -16.21
CA ASP A 15 -2.13 4.34 -15.16
C ASP A 15 -1.43 3.02 -14.81
N ILE A 16 -1.03 2.21 -15.78
CA ILE A 16 -0.33 0.94 -15.52
C ILE A 16 0.99 1.20 -14.77
N PHE A 17 1.78 2.18 -15.20
CA PHE A 17 3.04 2.53 -14.54
C PHE A 17 2.83 3.00 -13.10
N CYS A 18 1.89 3.92 -12.87
CA CYS A 18 1.63 4.49 -11.55
C CYS A 18 0.99 3.50 -10.57
N ILE A 19 0.15 2.60 -11.06
CA ILE A 19 -0.61 1.67 -10.21
C ILE A 19 0.20 0.45 -9.77
N GLY A 20 1.29 0.12 -10.47
CA GLY A 20 2.15 -0.97 -10.05
C GLY A 20 3.23 -1.40 -11.03
N GLY A 21 3.10 -1.04 -12.31
CA GLY A 21 4.06 -1.39 -13.35
C GLY A 21 5.47 -0.90 -13.05
N SER A 22 5.61 0.31 -12.49
CA SER A 22 6.90 0.84 -12.04
C SER A 22 7.52 0.04 -10.89
N SER A 23 6.71 -0.48 -9.96
CA SER A 23 7.19 -1.37 -8.90
C SER A 23 7.74 -2.68 -9.45
N PHE A 24 7.01 -3.34 -10.36
CA PHE A 24 7.49 -4.57 -10.99
C PHE A 24 8.76 -4.31 -11.80
N LEU A 25 8.79 -3.25 -12.60
CA LEU A 25 9.95 -2.88 -13.39
C LEU A 25 11.19 -2.69 -12.50
N LEU A 26 11.09 -1.86 -11.45
CA LEU A 26 12.23 -1.60 -10.57
C LEU A 26 12.66 -2.85 -9.82
N PHE A 27 11.72 -3.67 -9.34
CA PHE A 27 12.03 -4.93 -8.66
C PHE A 27 12.85 -5.87 -9.56
N PHE A 28 12.44 -6.05 -10.83
CA PHE A 28 13.18 -6.88 -11.77
C PHE A 28 14.52 -6.27 -12.19
N LEU A 29 14.61 -4.94 -12.33
CA LEU A 29 15.90 -4.29 -12.59
C LEU A 29 16.88 -4.52 -11.44
N PHE A 30 16.43 -4.44 -10.18
CA PHE A 30 17.29 -4.76 -9.04
C PHE A 30 17.67 -6.24 -9.03
N MET A 31 16.72 -7.14 -9.28
CA MET A 31 17.01 -8.58 -9.37
C MET A 31 18.07 -8.91 -10.44
N MET A 32 18.06 -8.21 -11.58
CA MET A 32 18.99 -8.47 -12.68
C MET A 32 20.34 -7.78 -12.55
N PHE A 33 20.37 -6.56 -12.00
CA PHE A 33 21.54 -5.68 -12.11
C PHE A 33 22.10 -5.21 -10.76
N TYR A 34 21.45 -5.54 -9.65
CA TYR A 34 21.81 -4.98 -8.35
C TYR A 34 21.77 -6.03 -7.24
N THR A 35 22.95 -6.47 -6.81
CA THR A 35 23.11 -7.52 -5.79
C THR A 35 23.38 -6.98 -4.39
N GLU A 36 23.65 -5.67 -4.26
CA GLU A 36 23.99 -5.06 -2.99
C GLU A 36 22.74 -4.72 -2.17
N MET A 37 22.81 -4.95 -0.85
CA MET A 37 21.73 -4.62 0.07
C MET A 37 21.92 -3.20 0.61
N ARG A 38 20.94 -2.33 0.36
CA ARG A 38 20.75 -1.02 1.02
C ARG A 38 22.01 -0.13 1.04
N THR A 39 22.51 0.27 -0.13
CA THR A 39 23.60 1.26 -0.17
C THR A 39 23.10 2.67 0.17
N PRO A 40 23.99 3.57 0.62
CA PRO A 40 23.64 4.97 0.91
C PRO A 40 22.99 5.69 -0.28
N GLU A 41 23.40 5.38 -1.52
CA GLU A 41 22.86 6.00 -2.74
C GLU A 41 21.40 5.59 -2.96
N VAL A 42 21.09 4.30 -2.76
CA VAL A 42 19.72 3.78 -2.88
C VAL A 42 18.82 4.40 -1.83
N ILE A 43 19.26 4.42 -0.57
CA ILE A 43 18.50 5.04 0.53
C ILE A 43 18.29 6.52 0.25
N SER A 44 19.34 7.24 -0.19
CA SER A 44 19.25 8.65 -0.53
C SER A 44 18.26 8.91 -1.66
N ALA A 45 18.31 8.12 -2.73
CA ALA A 45 17.37 8.22 -3.84
C ALA A 45 15.92 7.98 -3.38
N ALA A 46 15.69 6.95 -2.56
CA ALA A 46 14.38 6.65 -2.00
C ALA A 46 13.84 7.76 -1.09
N ILE A 47 14.70 8.37 -0.25
CA ILE A 47 14.34 9.51 0.59
C ILE A 47 13.98 10.73 -0.26
N MET A 48 14.78 11.06 -1.28
CA MET A 48 14.51 12.20 -2.18
C MET A 48 13.21 12.01 -2.94
N LEU A 49 12.96 10.81 -3.46
CA LEU A 49 11.70 10.50 -4.13
C LEU A 49 10.51 10.48 -3.15
N SER A 50 10.73 10.08 -1.90
CA SER A 50 9.71 10.23 -0.86
C SER A 50 9.35 11.70 -0.68
N TRP A 51 10.32 12.61 -0.58
CA TRP A 51 10.06 14.06 -0.53
C TRP A 51 9.24 14.59 -1.71
N VAL A 52 9.52 14.11 -2.92
CA VAL A 52 8.84 14.60 -4.14
C VAL A 52 7.46 13.96 -4.36
N ILE A 53 7.24 12.74 -3.89
CA ILE A 53 6.03 11.95 -4.22
C ILE A 53 5.22 11.65 -2.96
N ASN A 54 5.86 11.10 -1.94
CA ASN A 54 5.20 10.62 -0.73
C ASN A 54 4.68 11.77 0.16
N TRP A 55 5.45 12.85 0.33
CA TRP A 55 4.99 14.01 1.09
C TRP A 55 3.82 14.74 0.41
N PRO A 56 3.84 15.04 -0.90
CA PRO A 56 2.67 15.58 -1.59
C PRO A 56 1.44 14.67 -1.53
N HIS A 57 1.62 13.34 -1.57
CA HIS A 57 0.54 12.38 -1.36
C HIS A 57 -0.13 12.55 0.02
N PHE A 58 0.66 12.67 1.10
CA PHE A 58 0.12 12.95 2.42
C PHE A 58 -0.59 14.31 2.48
N SER A 59 0.02 15.35 1.91
CA SER A 59 -0.58 16.69 1.85
C SER A 59 -1.93 16.69 1.12
N MET A 60 -2.07 15.94 0.01
CA MET A 60 -3.35 15.80 -0.68
C MET A 60 -4.39 15.04 0.13
N SER A 61 -3.98 13.99 0.85
CA SER A 61 -4.89 13.23 1.72
C SER A 61 -5.42 14.10 2.86
N THR A 62 -4.54 14.87 3.49
CA THR A 62 -4.87 15.87 4.51
C THR A 62 -5.76 16.96 3.95
N TYR A 63 -5.39 17.56 2.81
CA TYR A 63 -6.20 18.57 2.14
C TYR A 63 -7.63 18.08 1.91
N ARG A 64 -7.81 16.87 1.36
CA ARG A 64 -9.13 16.27 1.14
C ARG A 64 -9.92 16.09 2.43
N LEU A 65 -9.29 15.66 3.52
CA LEU A 65 -9.95 15.51 4.81
C LEU A 65 -10.49 16.84 5.33
N TYR A 66 -9.69 17.91 5.24
CA TYR A 66 -10.05 19.23 5.77
C TYR A 66 -10.73 20.17 4.78
N GLN A 67 -10.90 19.77 3.52
CA GLN A 67 -11.45 20.63 2.46
C GLN A 67 -12.88 21.10 2.76
N ASN A 68 -13.68 20.30 3.47
CA ASN A 68 -15.03 20.69 3.87
C ASN A 68 -15.45 20.04 5.19
N LYS A 69 -16.47 20.64 5.84
CA LYS A 69 -16.96 20.18 7.14
C LYS A 69 -17.53 18.76 7.12
N ALA A 70 -18.16 18.35 6.01
CA ALA A 70 -18.75 17.02 5.89
C ALA A 70 -17.68 15.91 5.94
N ASN A 71 -16.55 16.10 5.26
CA ASN A 71 -15.42 15.17 5.30
C ASN A 71 -14.83 15.03 6.70
N VAL A 72 -14.69 16.16 7.42
CA VAL A 72 -14.20 16.17 8.81
C VAL A 72 -15.18 15.46 9.74
N GLN A 73 -16.48 15.72 9.61
CA GLN A 73 -17.53 15.09 10.42
C GLN A 73 -17.66 13.59 10.16
N GLN A 74 -17.26 13.11 8.98
CA GLN A 74 -17.21 11.68 8.69
C GLN A 74 -16.08 10.97 9.46
N TYR A 75 -14.98 11.66 9.77
CA TYR A 75 -13.81 11.10 10.44
C TYR A 75 -13.27 12.00 11.57
N PRO A 76 -14.07 12.30 12.61
CA PRO A 76 -13.73 13.30 13.60
C PRO A 76 -12.50 12.94 14.44
N ILE A 77 -12.31 11.65 14.76
CA ILE A 77 -11.12 11.19 15.49
C ILE A 77 -9.86 11.41 14.65
N THR A 78 -9.91 11.04 13.37
CA THR A 78 -8.78 11.23 12.43
C THR A 78 -8.44 12.71 12.24
N ALA A 79 -9.45 13.57 12.20
CA ALA A 79 -9.26 15.00 11.98
C ALA A 79 -8.85 15.77 13.25
N TYR A 80 -9.38 15.42 14.42
CA TYR A 80 -9.19 16.22 15.62
C TYR A 80 -8.31 15.59 16.68
N VAL A 81 -8.14 14.27 16.70
CA VAL A 81 -7.41 13.57 17.76
C VAL A 81 -6.05 13.08 17.27
N ILE A 82 -6.04 12.37 16.14
CA ILE A 82 -4.83 11.74 15.62
C ILE A 82 -3.66 12.72 15.39
N PRO A 83 -3.86 13.95 14.87
CA PRO A 83 -2.74 14.89 14.70
C PRO A 83 -2.02 15.20 16.01
N PHE A 84 -2.75 15.42 17.10
CA PHE A 84 -2.14 15.69 18.41
C PHE A 84 -1.49 14.45 19.01
N VAL A 85 -2.07 13.26 18.80
CA VAL A 85 -1.44 11.99 19.22
C VAL A 85 -0.11 11.78 18.50
N VAL A 86 -0.06 12.04 17.19
CA VAL A 86 1.18 11.91 16.40
C VAL A 86 2.21 12.96 16.82
N ILE A 87 1.80 14.23 16.96
CA ILE A 87 2.69 15.30 17.42
C ILE A 87 3.25 14.98 18.82
N GLY A 88 2.40 14.57 19.76
CA GLY A 88 2.81 14.15 21.09
C GLY A 88 3.75 12.96 21.06
N GLY A 89 3.45 11.94 20.25
CA GLY A 89 4.32 10.77 20.06
C GLY A 89 5.71 11.13 19.51
N VAL A 90 5.79 12.09 18.59
CA VAL A 90 7.06 12.61 18.07
C VAL A 90 7.84 13.34 19.18
N PHE A 91 7.21 14.28 19.90
CA PHE A 91 7.88 14.99 20.99
C PHE A 91 8.37 14.04 22.09
N LEU A 92 7.55 13.06 22.48
CA LEU A 92 7.91 12.06 23.47
C LEU A 92 9.02 11.13 22.96
N SER A 93 9.08 10.83 21.66
CA SER A 93 10.18 10.05 21.08
C SER A 93 11.53 10.79 21.17
N PHE A 94 11.54 12.13 21.05
CA PHE A 94 12.75 12.93 21.26
C PHE A 94 13.11 13.08 22.74
N ALA A 95 12.12 13.24 23.61
CA ALA A 95 12.34 13.35 25.05
C ALA A 95 12.79 12.02 25.67
N TYR A 96 12.33 10.89 25.11
CA TYR A 96 12.56 9.54 25.61
C TYR A 96 12.95 8.59 24.46
N PRO A 97 14.16 8.75 23.90
CA PRO A 97 14.59 8.03 22.69
C PRO A 97 14.72 6.52 22.89
N ASP A 98 15.02 6.06 24.11
CA ASP A 98 15.22 4.62 24.37
C ASP A 98 13.94 3.89 24.79
N THR A 99 12.90 4.61 25.22
CA THR A 99 11.67 4.01 25.77
C THR A 99 10.42 4.31 24.96
N VAL A 100 10.31 5.46 24.29
CA VAL A 100 9.13 5.81 23.48
C VAL A 100 9.39 5.59 21.99
N ALA A 101 10.53 6.07 21.48
CA ALA A 101 10.83 5.97 20.04
C ALA A 101 10.76 4.54 19.49
N PRO A 102 11.24 3.48 20.20
CA PRO A 102 11.13 2.09 19.74
C PRO A 102 9.68 1.67 19.48
N TYR A 103 8.75 2.01 20.37
CA TYR A 103 7.34 1.64 20.22
C TYR A 103 6.62 2.54 19.22
N PHE A 104 7.04 3.79 19.08
CA PHE A 104 6.51 4.67 18.05
C PHE A 104 6.91 4.20 16.64
N VAL A 105 8.17 3.76 16.47
CA VAL A 105 8.64 3.08 15.26
C VAL A 105 7.89 1.76 15.05
N LYS A 106 7.68 0.95 16.09
CA LYS A 106 6.89 -0.28 16.01
C LYS A 106 5.47 -0.01 15.52
N LEU A 107 4.81 1.02 16.06
CA LEU A 107 3.48 1.44 15.63
C LEU A 107 3.50 1.85 14.15
N PHE A 108 4.49 2.63 13.73
CA PHE A 108 4.67 2.99 12.32
C PHE A 108 4.83 1.75 11.42
N MET A 109 5.63 0.77 11.84
CA MET A 109 5.87 -0.48 11.11
C MET A 109 4.63 -1.37 10.99
N LEU A 110 3.72 -1.31 11.98
CA LEU A 110 2.43 -2.01 11.92
C LEU A 110 1.40 -1.25 11.09
N TRP A 111 1.37 0.07 11.23
CA TRP A 111 0.36 0.94 10.63
C TRP A 111 0.55 1.12 9.13
N SER A 112 1.80 1.31 8.67
CA SER A 112 2.09 1.60 7.27
C SER A 112 1.62 0.47 6.33
N PRO A 113 2.02 -0.81 6.54
CA PRO A 113 1.53 -1.92 5.72
C PRO A 113 0.01 -2.11 5.79
N TYR A 114 -0.61 -1.91 6.97
CA TYR A 114 -2.06 -1.95 7.14
C TYR A 114 -2.77 -0.88 6.29
N HIS A 115 -2.26 0.35 6.32
CA HIS A 115 -2.77 1.46 5.51
C HIS A 115 -2.66 1.14 4.01
N TYR A 116 -1.54 0.55 3.58
CA TYR A 116 -1.28 0.23 2.18
C TYR A 116 -2.28 -0.84 1.69
N SER A 117 -2.59 -1.84 2.54
CA SER A 117 -3.63 -2.83 2.25
C SER A 117 -5.01 -2.18 2.00
N GLY A 118 -5.41 -1.24 2.87
CA GLY A 118 -6.66 -0.50 2.70
C GLY A 118 -6.71 0.30 1.39
N GLN A 119 -5.62 0.98 1.05
CA GLN A 119 -5.51 1.73 -0.21
C GLN A 119 -5.56 0.81 -1.43
N THR A 120 -4.80 -0.29 -1.42
CA THR A 120 -4.77 -1.28 -2.51
C THR A 120 -6.18 -1.78 -2.84
N ILE A 121 -6.97 -2.13 -1.82
CA ILE A 121 -8.37 -2.53 -1.99
C ILE A 121 -9.19 -1.40 -2.62
N GLY A 122 -9.07 -0.18 -2.10
CA GLY A 122 -9.79 0.98 -2.60
C GLY A 122 -9.50 1.25 -4.08
N ILE A 123 -8.23 1.21 -4.48
CA ILE A 123 -7.79 1.43 -5.86
C ILE A 123 -8.28 0.33 -6.79
N THR A 124 -8.15 -0.95 -6.40
CA THR A 124 -8.71 -2.08 -7.16
C THR A 124 -10.20 -1.89 -7.42
N LEU A 125 -10.97 -1.51 -6.39
CA LEU A 125 -12.42 -1.29 -6.52
C LEU A 125 -12.75 -0.08 -7.40
N ILE A 126 -11.95 0.99 -7.36
CA ILE A 126 -12.10 2.15 -8.24
C ILE A 126 -11.94 1.73 -9.71
N TYR A 127 -10.87 1.01 -10.06
CA TYR A 127 -10.67 0.53 -11.44
C TYR A 127 -11.71 -0.49 -11.89
N ALA A 128 -12.20 -1.33 -10.98
CA ALA A 128 -13.34 -2.21 -11.25
C ALA A 128 -14.58 -1.40 -11.62
N MET A 129 -14.95 -0.40 -10.80
CA MET A 129 -16.10 0.47 -11.08
C MET A 129 -15.94 1.23 -12.40
N ARG A 130 -14.74 1.75 -12.70
CA ARG A 130 -14.46 2.42 -13.97
C ARG A 130 -14.56 1.48 -15.18
N SER A 131 -14.32 0.19 -14.96
CA SER A 131 -14.47 -0.86 -15.98
C SER A 131 -15.92 -1.36 -16.15
N GLY A 132 -16.86 -0.77 -15.42
CA GLY A 132 -18.27 -1.19 -15.39
C GLY A 132 -18.50 -2.45 -14.54
N ILE A 133 -17.57 -2.80 -13.66
CA ILE A 133 -17.58 -4.03 -12.87
C ILE A 133 -17.90 -3.68 -11.41
N ARG A 134 -18.89 -4.36 -10.84
CA ARG A 134 -19.20 -4.26 -9.42
C ARG A 134 -18.96 -5.61 -8.77
N PHE A 135 -17.97 -5.66 -7.89
CA PHE A 135 -17.72 -6.87 -7.13
C PHE A 135 -18.84 -7.15 -6.14
N ASN A 136 -19.33 -8.39 -6.16
CA ASN A 136 -20.23 -8.90 -5.14
C ASN A 136 -19.50 -9.10 -3.80
N THR A 137 -20.24 -9.49 -2.77
CA THR A 137 -19.70 -9.65 -1.41
C THR A 137 -18.56 -10.66 -1.32
N TRP A 138 -18.67 -11.79 -2.02
CA TRP A 138 -17.63 -12.83 -2.01
C TRP A 138 -16.40 -12.43 -2.80
N GLU A 139 -16.59 -11.77 -3.94
CA GLU A 139 -15.49 -11.24 -4.76
C GLU A 139 -14.68 -10.21 -3.97
N ARG A 140 -15.39 -9.33 -3.26
CA ARG A 140 -14.76 -8.37 -2.35
C ARG A 140 -14.04 -9.08 -1.20
N ARG A 141 -14.66 -10.07 -0.55
CA ARG A 141 -14.01 -10.81 0.54
C ARG A 141 -12.75 -11.54 0.10
N ALA A 142 -12.72 -12.12 -1.09
CA ALA A 142 -11.53 -12.78 -1.64
C ALA A 142 -10.38 -11.78 -1.83
N LEU A 143 -10.66 -10.61 -2.43
CA LEU A 143 -9.68 -9.52 -2.54
C LEU A 143 -9.16 -9.07 -1.17
N TRP A 144 -10.06 -8.86 -0.21
CA TRP A 144 -9.69 -8.45 1.16
C TRP A 144 -8.82 -9.50 1.84
N ALA A 145 -9.21 -10.78 1.78
CA ALA A 145 -8.47 -11.87 2.38
C ALA A 145 -7.06 -11.98 1.80
N PHE A 146 -6.89 -11.81 0.49
CA PHE A 146 -5.58 -11.82 -0.15
C PHE A 146 -4.74 -10.60 0.27
N VAL A 147 -5.26 -9.38 0.13
CA VAL A 147 -4.53 -8.13 0.39
C VAL A 147 -4.19 -7.93 1.88
N PHE A 148 -5.07 -8.33 2.80
CA PHE A 148 -4.73 -8.35 4.23
C PHE A 148 -3.91 -9.59 4.59
N GLY A 149 -4.03 -10.70 3.85
CA GLY A 149 -3.15 -11.85 3.99
C GLY A 149 -1.68 -11.47 3.79
N THR A 150 -1.36 -10.65 2.78
CA THR A 150 0.02 -10.16 2.58
C THR A 150 0.51 -9.29 3.73
N TYR A 151 -0.38 -8.50 4.35
CA TYR A 151 -0.09 -7.70 5.54
C TYR A 151 0.19 -8.58 6.77
N PHE A 152 -0.65 -9.58 7.02
CA PHE A 152 -0.45 -10.48 8.15
C PHE A 152 0.83 -11.30 8.00
N VAL A 153 1.13 -11.80 6.80
CA VAL A 153 2.38 -12.52 6.52
C VAL A 153 3.59 -11.64 6.80
N SER A 154 3.63 -10.42 6.27
CA SER A 154 4.77 -9.53 6.46
C SER A 154 4.97 -9.14 7.93
N THR A 155 3.86 -8.84 8.61
CA THR A 155 3.86 -8.48 10.03
C THR A 155 4.32 -9.64 10.90
N ILE A 156 3.72 -10.83 10.74
CA ILE A 156 4.07 -11.99 11.56
C ILE A 156 5.52 -12.42 11.31
N ARG A 157 6.01 -12.38 10.06
CA ARG A 157 7.44 -12.60 9.76
C ARG A 157 8.34 -11.63 10.53
N ALA A 158 7.98 -10.35 10.59
CA ALA A 158 8.70 -9.33 11.36
C ALA A 158 8.55 -9.50 12.89
N GLU A 159 7.64 -10.35 13.38
CA GLU A 159 7.53 -10.66 14.80
C GLU A 159 8.33 -11.89 15.23
N VAL A 160 8.87 -12.70 14.29
CA VAL A 160 9.59 -13.93 14.64
C VAL A 160 10.92 -13.66 15.34
N SER A 161 11.62 -12.57 14.96
CA SER A 161 12.89 -12.19 15.59
C SER A 161 12.72 -12.05 17.11
N ARG A 162 13.69 -12.50 17.89
CA ARG A 162 13.75 -12.26 19.34
C ARG A 162 14.54 -11.00 19.69
N ASP A 163 15.40 -10.57 18.79
CA ASP A 163 16.34 -9.46 19.02
C ASP A 163 15.80 -8.11 18.57
N GLY A 164 14.60 -8.08 17.96
CA GLY A 164 14.03 -6.90 17.33
C GLY A 164 14.67 -6.59 15.98
N TYR A 165 14.43 -5.37 15.50
CA TYR A 165 14.99 -4.85 14.25
C TYR A 165 15.43 -3.40 14.43
N GLN A 166 16.24 -2.92 13.48
CA GLN A 166 16.71 -1.54 13.42
C GLN A 166 15.98 -0.78 12.31
N PHE A 167 15.56 0.44 12.60
CA PHE A 167 15.03 1.37 11.61
C PHE A 167 15.69 2.73 11.78
N TYR A 168 16.53 3.11 10.82
CA TYR A 168 17.32 4.36 10.82
C TYR A 168 17.96 4.69 12.19
N GLY A 169 18.59 3.70 12.82
CA GLY A 169 19.29 3.84 14.10
C GLY A 169 18.42 3.61 15.35
N VAL A 170 17.09 3.48 15.20
CA VAL A 170 16.20 3.14 16.31
C VAL A 170 15.97 1.63 16.32
N LYS A 171 16.43 0.97 17.39
CA LYS A 171 16.12 -0.44 17.64
C LYS A 171 14.72 -0.57 18.21
N TYR A 172 13.85 -1.36 17.58
CA TYR A 172 12.49 -1.60 18.04
C TYR A 172 12.23 -3.08 18.34
N PRO A 173 11.37 -3.39 19.33
CA PRO A 173 11.15 -4.77 19.76
C PRO A 173 10.25 -5.55 18.81
N SER A 174 10.38 -6.87 18.86
CA SER A 174 9.48 -7.85 18.27
C SER A 174 9.00 -8.82 19.34
N PHE A 175 7.87 -9.48 19.10
CA PHE A 175 7.29 -10.39 20.10
C PHE A 175 8.00 -11.74 20.22
N GLY A 176 8.88 -12.09 19.29
CA GLY A 176 9.56 -13.39 19.27
C GLY A 176 8.59 -14.55 19.02
N VAL A 177 7.58 -14.34 18.16
CA VAL A 177 6.57 -15.35 17.90
C VAL A 177 7.18 -16.60 17.26
N PRO A 178 6.62 -17.80 17.51
CA PRO A 178 7.14 -19.01 16.90
C PRO A 178 7.11 -18.98 15.37
N GLN A 179 8.16 -19.50 14.72
CA GLN A 179 8.27 -19.56 13.25
C GLN A 179 7.08 -20.25 12.58
N TRP A 180 6.45 -21.24 13.24
CA TRP A 180 5.29 -21.93 12.69
C TRP A 180 4.10 -21.00 12.45
N LEU A 181 3.96 -19.91 13.23
CA LEU A 181 2.89 -18.93 13.03
C LEU A 181 3.09 -18.15 11.74
N ALA A 182 4.34 -17.78 11.42
CA ALA A 182 4.68 -17.17 10.14
C ALA A 182 4.39 -18.12 8.98
N THR A 183 4.76 -19.40 9.11
CA THR A 183 4.46 -20.43 8.10
C THR A 183 2.96 -20.62 7.89
N MET A 184 2.16 -20.68 8.96
CA MET A 184 0.70 -20.76 8.86
C MET A 184 0.09 -19.53 8.20
N SER A 185 0.57 -18.33 8.55
CA SER A 185 0.12 -17.09 7.92
C SER A 185 0.38 -17.08 6.42
N GLU A 186 1.53 -17.63 6.00
CA GLU A 186 1.91 -17.75 4.59
C GLU A 186 0.99 -18.70 3.85
N TYR A 187 0.73 -19.90 4.39
CA TYR A 187 -0.25 -20.81 3.78
C TYR A 187 -1.65 -20.21 3.69
N ALA A 188 -2.11 -19.49 4.73
CA ALA A 188 -3.40 -18.81 4.70
C ALA A 188 -3.46 -17.75 3.59
N MET A 189 -2.39 -16.97 3.41
CA MET A 189 -2.29 -15.99 2.32
C MET A 189 -2.26 -16.65 0.94
N TRP A 190 -1.55 -17.78 0.78
CA TRP A 190 -1.55 -18.55 -0.48
C TRP A 190 -2.92 -19.11 -0.82
N VAL A 191 -3.66 -19.64 0.16
CA VAL A 191 -5.06 -20.05 -0.03
C VAL A 191 -5.92 -18.86 -0.46
N ALA A 192 -5.77 -17.70 0.18
CA ALA A 192 -6.50 -16.49 -0.19
C ALA A 192 -6.15 -16.01 -1.61
N LEU A 193 -4.89 -16.11 -2.05
CA LEU A 193 -4.48 -15.83 -3.42
C LEU A 193 -5.16 -16.78 -4.41
N VAL A 194 -5.13 -18.09 -4.14
CA VAL A 194 -5.78 -19.08 -5.01
C VAL A 194 -7.28 -18.80 -5.14
N LEU A 195 -7.96 -18.49 -4.03
CA LEU A 195 -9.38 -18.12 -4.04
C LEU A 195 -9.63 -16.84 -4.85
N PHE A 196 -8.77 -15.83 -4.72
CA PHE A 196 -8.88 -14.58 -5.46
C PHE A 196 -8.64 -14.77 -6.97
N VAL A 197 -7.66 -15.60 -7.35
CA VAL A 197 -7.41 -15.94 -8.77
C VAL A 197 -8.55 -16.78 -9.33
N ALA A 198 -9.02 -17.80 -8.60
CA ALA A 198 -10.16 -18.62 -9.01
C ALA A 198 -11.42 -17.77 -9.20
N MET A 199 -11.66 -16.81 -8.31
CA MET A 199 -12.73 -15.82 -8.44
C MET A 199 -12.58 -14.98 -9.71
N ALA A 200 -11.39 -14.47 -10.01
CA ALA A 200 -11.15 -13.68 -11.23
C ALA A 200 -11.39 -14.51 -12.50
N ILE A 201 -10.96 -15.78 -12.52
CA ILE A 201 -11.20 -16.72 -13.63
C ILE A 201 -12.69 -17.02 -13.77
N ALA A 202 -13.37 -17.36 -12.67
CA ALA A 202 -14.80 -17.64 -12.65
C ALA A 202 -15.62 -16.42 -13.12
N TRP A 203 -15.22 -15.21 -12.71
CA TRP A 203 -15.81 -13.97 -13.19
C TRP A 203 -15.64 -13.84 -14.72
N CYS A 204 -14.43 -14.08 -15.24
CA CYS A 204 -14.19 -14.03 -16.68
C CYS A 204 -15.06 -15.02 -17.44
N TYR A 205 -15.17 -16.26 -16.93
CA TYR A 205 -15.95 -17.32 -17.57
C TYR A 205 -17.46 -17.03 -17.56
N LYS A 206 -17.99 -16.55 -16.43
CA LYS A 206 -19.41 -16.22 -16.26
C LYS A 206 -19.83 -15.03 -17.12
N ASN A 207 -18.97 -14.02 -17.23
CA ASN A 207 -19.28 -12.78 -17.96
C ASN A 207 -18.78 -12.78 -19.42
N LYS A 208 -18.14 -13.87 -19.87
CA LYS A 208 -17.54 -14.00 -21.22
C LYS A 208 -16.67 -12.80 -21.61
N ARG A 209 -15.97 -12.25 -20.62
CA ARG A 209 -15.15 -11.02 -20.75
C ARG A 209 -13.90 -11.15 -19.90
N VAL A 210 -12.76 -10.72 -20.43
CA VAL A 210 -11.50 -10.68 -19.68
C VAL A 210 -11.55 -9.54 -18.67
N LEU A 211 -11.16 -9.85 -17.43
CA LEU A 211 -10.98 -8.84 -16.38
C LEU A 211 -9.79 -7.94 -16.74
N PRO A 212 -9.96 -6.61 -16.86
CA PRO A 212 -8.86 -5.71 -17.16
C PRO A 212 -7.72 -5.85 -16.13
N LEU A 213 -6.49 -6.02 -16.62
CA LEU A 213 -5.30 -6.25 -15.79
C LEU A 213 -5.11 -5.16 -14.71
N ILE A 214 -5.44 -3.90 -15.03
CA ILE A 214 -5.34 -2.76 -14.13
C ILE A 214 -6.15 -2.93 -12.83
N ILE A 215 -7.18 -3.79 -12.81
CA ILE A 215 -7.95 -4.10 -11.61
C ILE A 215 -7.16 -4.97 -10.64
N MET A 216 -6.39 -5.92 -11.18
CA MET A 216 -5.62 -6.90 -10.42
C MET A 216 -4.23 -6.39 -10.03
N LEU A 217 -3.71 -5.42 -10.81
CA LEU A 217 -2.37 -4.88 -10.64
C LEU A 217 -2.08 -4.35 -9.22
N PRO A 218 -2.94 -3.55 -8.56
CA PRO A 218 -2.68 -3.09 -7.19
C PRO A 218 -2.46 -4.26 -6.21
N ALA A 219 -3.29 -5.30 -6.29
CA ALA A 219 -3.21 -6.46 -5.40
C ALA A 219 -1.94 -7.29 -5.66
N ALA A 220 -1.55 -7.46 -6.93
CA ALA A 220 -0.29 -8.10 -7.29
C ALA A 220 0.93 -7.28 -6.79
N THR A 221 0.86 -5.96 -6.90
CA THR A 221 1.88 -5.03 -6.40
C THR A 221 1.99 -5.05 -4.88
N GLN A 222 0.88 -5.15 -4.15
CA GLN A 222 0.88 -5.33 -2.69
C GLN A 222 1.62 -6.61 -2.28
N TYR A 223 1.38 -7.72 -2.98
CA TYR A 223 2.11 -8.96 -2.77
C TYR A 223 3.61 -8.79 -3.03
N LEU A 224 3.97 -8.11 -4.12
CA LEU A 224 5.37 -7.78 -4.41
C LEU A 224 6.01 -7.01 -3.24
N TRP A 225 5.36 -5.96 -2.74
CA TRP A 225 5.90 -5.10 -1.69
C TRP A 225 6.07 -5.78 -0.33
N PHE A 226 5.14 -6.65 0.06
CA PHE A 226 5.09 -7.15 1.43
C PHE A 226 5.50 -8.62 1.57
N VAL A 227 5.50 -9.38 0.48
CA VAL A 227 5.87 -10.81 0.51
C VAL A 227 7.20 -11.05 -0.19
N GLN A 228 7.43 -10.44 -1.36
CA GLN A 228 8.61 -10.69 -2.19
C GLN A 228 9.76 -9.72 -1.92
N ALA A 229 9.47 -8.47 -1.61
CA ALA A 229 10.47 -7.43 -1.39
C ALA A 229 11.44 -7.73 -0.25
N ILE A 230 11.11 -8.66 0.67
CA ILE A 230 12.03 -9.08 1.74
C ILE A 230 13.35 -9.66 1.19
N TYR A 231 13.32 -10.21 -0.01
CA TYR A 231 14.50 -10.75 -0.70
C TYR A 231 15.28 -9.66 -1.45
N MET A 232 14.79 -8.42 -1.43
CA MET A 232 15.41 -7.27 -2.10
C MET A 232 15.29 -6.02 -1.21
N PRO A 233 16.05 -5.90 -0.10
CA PRO A 233 15.93 -4.80 0.84
C PRO A 233 16.09 -3.40 0.22
N SER A 234 16.93 -3.28 -0.81
CA SER A 234 17.10 -2.05 -1.60
C SER A 234 15.80 -1.59 -2.27
N PHE A 235 14.98 -2.53 -2.75
CA PHE A 235 13.68 -2.21 -3.34
C PHE A 235 12.66 -1.77 -2.28
N GLN A 236 12.73 -2.30 -1.05
CA GLN A 236 11.82 -1.93 0.03
C GLN A 236 11.86 -0.43 0.36
N GLU A 237 13.02 0.22 0.19
CA GLU A 237 13.15 1.66 0.40
C GLU A 237 12.22 2.49 -0.52
N PHE A 238 11.88 1.98 -1.70
CA PHE A 238 11.03 2.68 -2.67
C PHE A 238 9.53 2.38 -2.50
N VAL A 239 9.14 1.42 -1.65
CA VAL A 239 7.75 1.04 -1.45
C VAL A 239 6.86 2.23 -1.02
N PRO A 240 7.29 3.14 -0.11
CA PRO A 240 6.51 4.34 0.21
C PRO A 240 6.28 5.26 -0.99
N MET A 241 7.27 5.41 -1.87
CA MET A 241 7.12 6.21 -3.09
C MET A 241 6.10 5.58 -4.04
N PHE A 242 6.20 4.27 -4.29
CA PHE A 242 5.27 3.60 -5.20
C PHE A 242 3.83 3.61 -4.67
N HIS A 243 3.64 3.36 -3.36
CA HIS A 243 2.34 3.50 -2.70
C HIS A 243 1.72 4.88 -2.95
N SER A 244 2.50 5.94 -2.76
CA SER A 244 2.03 7.29 -2.98
C SER A 244 1.73 7.58 -4.44
N LEU A 245 2.52 7.06 -5.37
CA LEU A 245 2.33 7.23 -6.80
C LEU A 245 0.94 6.72 -7.25
N GLN A 246 0.47 5.60 -6.70
CA GLN A 246 -0.86 5.07 -7.02
C GLN A 246 -1.97 6.07 -6.67
N TYR A 247 -1.88 6.68 -5.49
CA TYR A 247 -2.92 7.59 -4.99
C TYR A 247 -2.87 8.96 -5.65
N ILE A 248 -1.69 9.50 -5.97
CA ILE A 248 -1.56 10.81 -6.63
C ILE A 248 -2.40 10.85 -7.90
N LEU A 249 -2.34 9.78 -8.70
CA LEU A 249 -3.12 9.66 -9.93
C LEU A 249 -4.64 9.72 -9.65
N VAL A 250 -5.10 8.97 -8.66
CA VAL A 250 -6.52 8.92 -8.27
C VAL A 250 -6.98 10.26 -7.70
N ALA A 251 -6.22 10.85 -6.79
CA ALA A 251 -6.54 12.12 -6.15
C ALA A 251 -6.59 13.26 -7.17
N TRP A 252 -5.62 13.31 -8.08
CA TRP A 252 -5.59 14.31 -9.15
C TRP A 252 -6.80 14.16 -10.09
N GLY A 253 -7.11 12.94 -10.52
CA GLY A 253 -8.27 12.67 -11.36
C GLY A 253 -9.60 13.06 -10.70
N LEU A 254 -9.74 12.83 -9.39
CA LEU A 254 -10.91 13.27 -8.62
C LEU A 254 -11.00 14.80 -8.52
N GLN A 255 -9.87 15.47 -8.23
CA GLN A 255 -9.84 16.92 -8.07
C GLN A 255 -10.14 17.66 -9.38
N LEU A 256 -9.59 17.19 -10.50
CA LEU A 256 -9.89 17.75 -11.81
C LEU A 256 -11.37 17.63 -12.13
N LYS A 257 -11.97 16.47 -11.85
CA LYS A 257 -13.40 16.28 -12.07
C LYS A 257 -14.24 17.25 -11.24
N LEU A 258 -13.93 17.43 -9.95
CA LEU A 258 -14.65 18.39 -9.10
C LEU A 258 -14.58 19.82 -9.66
N LYS A 259 -13.42 20.26 -10.16
CA LYS A 259 -13.27 21.59 -10.77
C LYS A 259 -14.03 21.75 -12.09
N MET A 260 -14.28 20.68 -12.82
CA MET A 260 -15.06 20.71 -14.07
C MET A 260 -16.57 20.69 -13.81
N ASP A 261 -16.99 20.12 -12.68
CA ASP A 261 -18.40 19.99 -12.29
C ASP A 261 -18.90 21.24 -11.51
N THR A 262 -17.99 22.15 -11.10
CA THR A 262 -18.28 23.46 -10.48
C THR A 262 -18.18 24.60 -11.46
#